data_AF-A0A358A0S9-F1
#
_entry.id   AF-A0A358A0S9-F1
#
_cell.length_a   1.000
_cell.length_b   1.000
_cell.length_c   1.000
_cell.angle_alpha   90.00
_cell.angle_beta   90.00
_cell.angle_gamma   90.00
#
_symmetry.space_group_name_H-M   'P 1'
#
loop_
_entity.id
_entity.type
_entity.pdbx_description
1 polymer ?
#
loop_
_entity_poly.entity_id
_entity_poly.type
_entity_poly.pdbx_seq_one_letter_code
_entity_poly.pdbx_strand_id
1 'polypeptide(L)' 'MASGGPRLEYPLHEHEAEELYHVLAGTPAFGTKDGIWTGSVPGNAVHNSPWHRHAQRFGADAVPVER' A
#
# COMPACT_ATOMS: atom_id res chain seq x y z
N MET A 1 11.08 5.91 6.72
CA MET A 1 10.84 4.50 6.35
C MET A 1 9.78 3.97 7.30
N ALA A 2 8.63 3.55 6.79
CA ALA A 2 7.57 2.94 7.60
C ALA A 2 7.61 1.41 7.42
N SER A 3 7.44 0.66 8.50
CA SER A 3 7.37 -0.80 8.49
C SER A 3 6.07 -1.26 9.14
N GLY A 4 5.33 -2.16 8.48
CA GLY A 4 4.15 -2.82 9.03
C GLY A 4 4.45 -4.26 9.41
N GLY A 5 3.91 -4.69 10.56
CA GLY A 5 3.94 -6.10 10.96
C GLY A 5 2.98 -6.96 10.11
N PRO A 6 3.10 -8.29 10.15
CA PRO A 6 2.19 -9.18 9.41
C PRO A 6 0.75 -9.03 9.90
N ARG A 7 -0.22 -9.07 8.97
CA ARG A 7 -1.66 -8.91 9.22
C ARG A 7 -2.03 -7.56 9.84
N LEU A 8 -1.25 -6.52 9.50
CA LEU A 8 -1.57 -5.14 9.85
C LEU A 8 -2.31 -4.49 8.67
N GLU A 9 -3.37 -3.75 8.98
CA GLU A 9 -4.00 -2.82 8.06
C GLU A 9 -3.72 -1.39 8.53
N TYR A 10 -3.17 -0.57 7.64
CA TYR A 10 -3.14 0.87 7.80
C TYR A 10 -4.41 1.45 7.16
N PRO A 11 -5.36 1.99 7.96
CA PRO A 11 -6.68 2.36 7.48
C PRO A 11 -6.67 3.43 6.38
N LEU A 12 -7.81 3.59 5.73
CA LEU A 12 -8.03 4.63 4.71
C LEU A 12 -7.73 6.03 5.27
N HIS A 13 -6.81 6.73 4.64
CA HIS A 13 -6.40 8.09 4.99
C HIS A 13 -6.10 8.91 3.73
N GLU A 14 -5.89 10.20 3.92
CA GLU A 14 -5.54 11.17 2.89
C GLU A 14 -4.79 12.34 3.54
N HIS A 15 -4.03 13.08 2.75
CA HIS A 15 -3.31 14.28 3.18
C HIS A 15 -3.02 15.18 1.98
N GLU A 16 -2.70 16.46 2.24
CA GLU A 16 -2.42 17.46 1.19
C GLU A 16 -1.13 17.16 0.44
N ALA A 17 -0.15 16.56 1.12
CA ALA A 17 1.14 16.30 0.52
C ALA A 17 1.03 15.24 -0.58
N GLU A 18 1.82 15.40 -1.63
CA GLU A 18 2.03 14.31 -2.58
C GLU A 18 2.87 13.21 -1.93
N GLU A 19 2.52 11.95 -2.18
CA GLU A 19 3.22 10.80 -1.62
C GLU A 19 3.58 9.77 -2.68
N LEU A 20 4.77 9.18 -2.51
CA LEU A 20 5.26 8.07 -3.32
C LEU A 20 5.81 6.99 -2.38
N TYR A 21 5.16 5.83 -2.34
CA TYR A 21 5.75 4.65 -1.73
C TYR A 21 6.75 4.02 -2.69
N HIS A 22 7.96 3.74 -2.22
CA HIS A 22 8.88 2.82 -2.88
C HIS A 22 9.02 1.57 -2.01
N VAL A 23 8.64 0.41 -2.56
CA VAL A 23 8.64 -0.83 -1.80
C VAL A 23 10.06 -1.36 -1.70
N LEU A 24 10.55 -1.49 -0.47
CA LEU A 24 11.92 -1.98 -0.19
C LEU A 24 11.95 -3.48 0.11
N ALA A 25 10.91 -4.00 0.76
CA ALA A 25 10.83 -5.39 1.20
C ALA A 25 9.38 -5.83 1.43
N GLY A 26 9.15 -7.15 1.42
CA GLY A 26 7.82 -7.74 1.60
C GLY A 26 6.92 -7.59 0.36
N THR A 27 5.64 -7.89 0.54
CA THR A 27 4.63 -7.81 -0.52
C THR A 27 3.39 -7.08 -0.01
N PRO A 28 3.45 -5.76 0.29
CA PRO A 28 2.28 -5.02 0.73
C PRO A 28 1.23 -4.90 -0.38
N ALA A 29 -0.03 -4.71 -0.01
CA ALA A 29 -1.08 -4.33 -0.94
C ALA A 29 -1.56 -2.90 -0.65
N PHE A 30 -1.87 -2.17 -1.70
CA PHE A 30 -2.38 -0.81 -1.66
C PHE A 30 -3.77 -0.78 -2.29
N GLY A 31 -4.66 0.06 -1.77
CA GLY A 31 -6.00 0.18 -2.31
C GLY A 31 -6.84 1.18 -1.53
N THR A 32 -8.15 1.09 -1.72
CA THR A 32 -9.14 1.80 -0.91
C THR A 32 -10.02 0.78 -0.18
N LYS A 33 -10.64 1.18 0.94
CA LYS A 33 -11.39 0.26 1.83
C LYS A 33 -12.42 -0.62 1.08
N ASP A 34 -13.10 -0.04 0.10
CA ASP A 34 -14.14 -0.71 -0.70
C ASP A 34 -13.71 -0.95 -2.16
N GLY A 35 -12.44 -0.70 -2.47
CA GLY A 35 -11.89 -0.76 -3.82
C GLY A 35 -11.07 -2.02 -4.10
N ILE A 36 -10.45 -2.02 -5.28
CA ILE A 36 -9.49 -3.04 -5.68
C ILE A 36 -8.20 -2.84 -4.88
N TRP A 37 -7.69 -3.94 -4.34
CA TRP A 37 -6.38 -3.99 -3.70
C TRP A 37 -5.35 -4.53 -4.67
N THR A 38 -4.26 -3.80 -4.85
CA THR A 38 -3.16 -4.15 -5.74
C THR A 38 -1.94 -4.52 -4.91
N GLY A 39 -1.48 -5.76 -5.05
CA GLY A 39 -0.22 -6.20 -4.46
C GLY A 39 0.97 -5.46 -5.10
N SER A 40 2.04 -5.29 -4.33
CA SER A 40 3.26 -4.64 -4.78
C SER A 40 4.48 -5.40 -4.27
N VAL A 41 5.58 -5.36 -5.03
CA VAL A 41 6.82 -6.10 -4.74
C VAL A 41 8.01 -5.14 -4.63
N PRO A 42 9.15 -5.56 -4.05
CA PRO A 42 10.32 -4.70 -3.94
C PRO A 42 10.74 -4.12 -5.29
N GLY A 43 11.02 -2.82 -5.30
CA GLY A 43 11.33 -2.04 -6.50
C GLY A 43 10.14 -1.29 -7.10
N ASN A 44 8.91 -1.71 -6.85
CA ASN A 44 7.73 -0.99 -7.32
C ASN A 44 7.58 0.37 -6.61
N ALA A 45 6.95 1.30 -7.32
CA ALA A 45 6.51 2.57 -6.77
C ALA A 45 4.99 2.72 -6.85
N VAL A 46 4.37 3.29 -5.81
CA VAL A 46 2.93 3.60 -5.76
C VAL A 46 2.78 5.08 -5.47
N HIS A 47 2.14 5.80 -6.38
CA HIS A 47 1.96 7.25 -6.31
C HIS A 47 0.56 7.60 -5.83
N ASN A 48 0.50 8.51 -4.86
CA ASN A 48 -0.70 9.08 -4.30
C ASN A 48 -0.65 10.60 -4.53
N SER A 49 -1.50 11.09 -5.43
CA SER A 49 -1.69 12.54 -5.62
C SER A 49 -2.19 13.20 -4.34
N PRO A 50 -2.04 14.53 -4.19
CA PRO A 50 -2.68 15.28 -3.10
C PRO A 50 -4.15 14.91 -2.90
N TRP A 51 -4.53 14.66 -1.64
CA TRP A 51 -5.86 14.23 -1.21
C TRP A 51 -6.35 12.90 -1.78
N HIS A 52 -5.47 12.10 -2.40
CA HIS A 52 -5.83 10.76 -2.82
C HIS A 52 -6.08 9.88 -1.59
N ARG A 53 -7.26 9.28 -1.49
CA ARG A 53 -7.60 8.36 -0.40
C ARG A 53 -6.94 7.02 -0.63
N HIS A 54 -6.10 6.58 0.30
CA HIS A 54 -5.36 5.33 0.19
C HIS A 54 -5.27 4.59 1.52
N ALA A 55 -5.09 3.27 1.44
CA ALA A 55 -4.94 2.36 2.55
C ALA A 55 -3.86 1.32 2.20
N GLN A 56 -3.31 0.66 3.22
CA GLN A 56 -2.24 -0.32 3.05
C GLN A 56 -2.49 -1.59 3.88
N ARG A 57 -2.20 -2.76 3.32
CA ARG A 57 -2.21 -4.05 4.02
C ARG A 57 -0.84 -4.71 3.96
N PHE A 58 -0.46 -5.38 5.04
CA PHE A 58 0.83 -6.06 5.18
C PHE A 58 0.65 -7.55 5.48
N GLY A 59 1.48 -8.40 4.87
CA GLY A 59 1.50 -9.84 5.15
C GLY A 59 0.45 -10.62 4.36
N ALA A 60 -0.03 -11.75 4.90
CA ALA A 60 -0.86 -12.74 4.18
C ALA A 60 -2.17 -12.21 3.57
N ASP A 61 -2.64 -11.04 4.02
CA ASP A 61 -3.84 -10.37 3.49
C ASP A 61 -3.53 -9.44 2.31
N ALA A 62 -2.25 -9.27 1.97
CA ALA A 62 -1.83 -8.60 0.75
C ALA A 62 -1.94 -9.59 -0.42
N VAL A 63 -2.79 -9.26 -1.38
CA VAL A 63 -3.09 -10.11 -2.53
C VAL A 63 -1.79 -10.40 -3.31
N PRO A 64 -1.52 -11.66 -3.69
CA PRO A 64 -0.34 -11.99 -4.48
C PRO A 64 -0.36 -11.24 -5.82
N VAL A 65 0.81 -10.78 -6.26
CA VAL A 65 1.01 -10.29 -7.62
C VAL A 65 1.19 -11.52 -8.52
N GLU A 66 0.27 -11.77 -9.45
CA GLU A 66 0.54 -12.73 -10.54
C GLU A 66 1.72 -12.19 -11.37
N ARG A 67 2.72 -13.06 -11.59
CA ARG A 67 3.91 -12.73 -12.38
C ARG A 67 3.63 -12.82 -13.87
#